data_AF-A0A6I5NES6-F1
#
_entry.id   AF-A0A6I5NES6-F1
#
_cell.length_a   1.000
_cell.length_b   1.000
_cell.length_c   1.000
_cell.angle_alpha   90.00
_cell.angle_beta   90.00
_cell.angle_gamma   90.00
#
_symmetry.space_group_name_H-M   'P 1'
#
loop_
_entity.id
_entity.type
_entity.pdbx_description
1 polymer ?
#
loop_
_entity_poly.entity_id
_entity_poly.type
_entity_poly.pdbx_seq_one_letter_code
_entity_poly.pdbx_strand_id
1 'polypeptide(L)'
;MMLSHVINQVSLEIATGNLGDVSSLQEDLSRLLWHQAFPRMEQLFDQLIPADEVVRLDQVVLNLPRLDPHDAAQDFVPQLMAALELSLADYLAGYRPAEVTATTAHQSPTKSDWESLRYFLEYGRLPWWSATTSWESRLARWQTALEADSSCQEPLRSLLATNANAIQRLTSQFPESLQHQLVLQLQPTWTVWRALLQQSHQLVEVLALSDRASATLNRQAWLVIFTLLSTASPYSSLPKVLWLAKWLPELVKAVRAELRSRGRQAGIPRHWLTFLAPDLTEFSRIEIIRFESTLFDKSTSPTELRRLLSGLIAQTITVDISVWQAAIAQVLSSTSSAPPLDPTTATPEDAAPLTSAANTPPTRKQLLAQYQAEQEQSAIAPATPTPTS
;
A
#
# COMPACT_ATOMS: atom_id res chain seq x y z
N MET A 1 2.86 17.16 26.61
CA MET A 1 2.08 16.38 25.63
C MET A 1 1.24 15.40 26.43
N MET A 2 -0.05 15.26 26.15
CA MET A 2 -0.85 14.20 26.78
C MET A 2 -0.46 12.86 26.13
N LEU A 3 -0.26 11.82 26.93
CA LEU A 3 -0.03 10.48 26.42
C LEU A 3 -1.32 9.97 25.79
N SER A 4 -1.21 9.34 24.63
CA SER A 4 -2.36 8.82 23.91
C SER A 4 -2.50 7.33 24.23
N HIS A 5 -3.47 6.99 25.07
CA HIS A 5 -3.86 5.60 25.33
C HIS A 5 -4.90 5.17 24.30
N VAL A 6 -4.74 3.99 23.71
CA VAL A 6 -5.68 3.44 22.72
C VAL A 6 -6.19 2.10 23.21
N ILE A 7 -7.49 2.06 23.53
CA ILE A 7 -8.20 0.82 23.90
C ILE A 7 -9.14 0.47 22.76
N ASN A 8 -8.93 -0.69 22.13
CA ASN A 8 -9.76 -1.13 21.01
C ASN A 8 -11.19 -1.49 21.45
N GLN A 9 -11.28 -2.29 22.50
CA GLN A 9 -12.52 -2.89 22.98
C GLN A 9 -12.40 -3.16 24.47
N VAL A 10 -13.51 -2.92 25.18
CA VAL A 10 -13.70 -3.37 26.56
C VAL A 10 -14.91 -4.29 26.56
N SER A 11 -14.76 -5.48 27.13
CA SER A 11 -15.84 -6.43 27.37
C SER A 11 -16.03 -6.56 28.87
N LEU A 12 -17.28 -6.48 29.33
CA LEU A 12 -17.65 -6.72 30.72
C LEU A 12 -18.56 -7.94 30.77
N GLU A 13 -18.08 -9.01 31.38
CA GLU A 13 -18.85 -10.24 31.59
C GLU A 13 -19.35 -10.28 33.03
N ILE A 14 -20.66 -10.41 33.21
CA ILE A 14 -21.31 -10.37 34.52
C ILE A 14 -21.97 -11.72 34.79
N ALA A 15 -21.40 -12.48 35.72
CA ALA A 15 -22.02 -13.70 36.22
C ALA A 15 -23.01 -13.35 37.34
N THR A 16 -24.31 -13.51 37.09
CA THR A 16 -25.36 -13.30 38.10
C THR A 16 -26.12 -14.59 38.37
N GLY A 17 -26.52 -14.80 39.63
CA GLY A 17 -27.38 -15.93 40.01
C GLY A 17 -28.87 -15.68 39.79
N ASN A 18 -29.27 -14.45 39.43
CA ASN A 18 -30.67 -14.04 39.27
C ASN A 18 -30.81 -13.17 38.00
N LEU A 19 -31.64 -13.63 37.06
CA LEU A 19 -31.86 -12.97 35.77
C LEU A 19 -32.69 -11.68 35.87
N GLY A 20 -33.45 -11.49 36.96
CA GLY A 20 -34.41 -10.39 37.08
C GLY A 20 -33.78 -8.99 37.06
N ASP A 21 -32.53 -8.86 37.53
CA ASP A 21 -31.87 -7.56 37.76
C ASP A 21 -30.63 -7.34 36.87
N VAL A 22 -30.43 -8.19 35.85
CA VAL A 22 -29.19 -8.14 35.03
C VAL A 22 -29.10 -6.85 34.23
N SER A 23 -30.21 -6.38 33.68
CA SER A 23 -30.23 -5.18 32.82
C SER A 23 -29.89 -3.92 33.59
N SER A 24 -30.46 -3.72 34.78
CA SER A 24 -30.19 -2.54 35.61
C SER A 24 -28.74 -2.54 36.09
N LEU A 25 -28.25 -3.68 36.57
CA LEU A 25 -26.85 -3.82 36.99
C LEU A 25 -25.89 -3.55 35.83
N GLN A 26 -26.18 -4.05 34.62
CA GLN A 26 -25.35 -3.81 33.44
C GLN A 26 -25.30 -2.32 33.07
N GLU A 27 -26.44 -1.62 33.11
CA GLU A 27 -26.49 -0.18 32.83
C GLU A 27 -25.71 0.63 33.86
N ASP A 28 -25.84 0.29 35.14
CA ASP A 28 -25.13 0.97 36.21
C ASP A 28 -23.62 0.72 36.14
N LEU A 29 -23.18 -0.53 35.93
CA LEU A 29 -21.76 -0.84 35.73
C LEU A 29 -21.19 -0.19 34.48
N SER A 30 -21.95 -0.14 33.39
CA SER A 30 -21.54 0.58 32.17
C SER A 30 -21.35 2.07 32.47
N ARG A 31 -22.29 2.70 33.21
CA ARG A 31 -22.19 4.10 33.61
C ARG A 31 -20.94 4.35 34.48
N LEU A 32 -20.69 3.48 35.46
CA LEU A 32 -19.50 3.58 36.32
C LEU A 32 -18.20 3.41 35.52
N LEU A 33 -18.17 2.44 34.61
CA LEU A 33 -17.02 2.20 33.73
C LEU A 33 -16.71 3.46 32.90
N TRP A 34 -17.72 4.03 32.25
CA TRP A 34 -17.54 5.19 31.37
C TRP A 34 -17.20 6.48 32.11
N HIS A 35 -17.90 6.78 33.20
CA HIS A 35 -17.79 8.08 33.87
C HIS A 35 -16.75 8.12 34.99
N GLN A 36 -16.37 6.98 35.55
CA GLN A 36 -15.47 6.93 36.72
C GLN A 36 -14.22 6.09 36.45
N ALA A 37 -14.36 4.90 35.86
CA ALA A 37 -13.21 4.02 35.65
C ALA A 37 -12.26 4.53 34.56
N PHE A 38 -12.73 4.87 33.35
CA PHE A 38 -11.84 5.33 32.28
C PHE A 38 -10.95 6.51 32.66
N PRO A 39 -11.46 7.60 33.28
CA PRO A 39 -10.60 8.70 33.74
C PRO A 39 -9.50 8.25 34.71
N ARG A 40 -9.78 7.26 35.58
CA ARG A 40 -8.78 6.72 36.51
C ARG A 40 -7.80 5.76 35.82
N MET A 41 -8.26 5.00 34.84
CA MET A 41 -7.39 4.14 34.03
C MET A 41 -6.40 4.97 33.22
N GLU A 42 -6.83 6.08 32.61
CA GLU A 42 -5.92 7.02 31.93
C GLU A 42 -4.82 7.53 32.88
N GLN A 43 -5.21 7.97 34.08
CA GLN A 43 -4.26 8.41 35.10
C GLN A 43 -3.28 7.31 35.53
N LEU A 44 -3.76 6.07 35.65
CA LEU A 44 -2.92 4.92 35.97
C LEU A 44 -1.93 4.64 34.83
N PHE A 45 -2.37 4.65 33.58
CA PHE A 45 -1.50 4.40 32.44
C PHE A 45 -0.44 5.49 32.28
N ASP A 46 -0.80 6.75 32.51
CA ASP A 46 0.15 7.88 32.54
C ASP A 46 1.24 7.73 33.61
N GLN A 47 0.93 7.06 34.73
CA GLN A 47 1.88 6.81 35.82
C GLN A 47 2.78 5.60 35.55
N LEU A 48 2.26 4.57 34.91
CA LEU A 48 2.97 3.30 34.71
C LEU A 48 3.90 3.32 33.50
N ILE A 49 3.56 4.08 32.45
CA ILE A 49 4.28 4.04 31.16
C ILE A 49 5.00 5.38 30.92
N PRO A 50 6.34 5.38 30.80
CA PRO A 50 7.10 6.57 30.42
C PRO A 50 6.69 7.13 29.05
N ALA A 51 6.88 8.43 28.84
CA ALA A 51 6.47 9.10 27.61
C ALA A 51 7.26 8.68 26.35
N ASP A 52 8.42 8.05 26.53
CA ASP A 52 9.31 7.55 25.48
C ASP A 52 9.13 6.06 25.19
N GLU A 53 8.12 5.43 25.78
CA GLU A 53 7.84 4.01 25.62
C GLU A 53 6.43 3.75 25.06
N VAL A 54 6.33 2.74 24.19
CA VAL A 54 5.05 2.21 23.74
C VAL A 54 4.93 0.78 24.26
N VAL A 55 4.00 0.57 25.18
CA VAL A 55 3.62 -0.76 25.65
C VAL A 55 2.40 -1.22 24.88
N ARG A 56 2.52 -2.34 24.18
CA ARG A 56 1.40 -3.00 23.53
C ARG A 56 1.02 -4.27 24.29
N LEU A 57 -0.24 -4.33 24.69
CA LEU A 57 -0.89 -5.50 25.27
C LEU A 57 -1.97 -5.95 24.31
N ASP A 58 -1.92 -7.21 23.88
CA ASP A 58 -2.95 -7.75 22.98
C ASP A 58 -4.30 -7.91 23.71
N GLN A 59 -4.26 -8.31 24.99
CA GLN A 59 -5.43 -8.46 25.85
C GLN A 59 -5.05 -8.33 27.33
N VAL A 60 -5.94 -7.73 28.12
CA VAL A 60 -5.89 -7.74 29.59
C VAL A 60 -7.21 -8.32 30.09
N VAL A 61 -7.13 -9.42 30.83
CA VAL A 61 -8.30 -10.07 31.44
C VAL A 61 -8.24 -9.86 32.94
N LEU A 62 -9.30 -9.28 33.50
CA LEU A 62 -9.39 -8.96 34.92
C LEU A 62 -10.48 -9.79 35.57
N ASN A 63 -10.12 -10.54 36.60
CA ASN A 63 -11.09 -11.25 37.43
C ASN A 63 -11.37 -10.40 38.66
N LEU A 64 -12.59 -9.88 38.76
CA LEU A 64 -13.00 -9.07 39.91
C LEU A 64 -13.62 -9.95 41.00
N PRO A 65 -13.44 -9.60 42.28
CA PRO A 65 -14.18 -10.23 43.36
C PRO A 65 -15.71 -10.11 43.17
N ARG A 66 -16.45 -10.91 43.94
CA ARG A 66 -17.91 -10.83 43.95
C ARG A 66 -18.35 -9.45 44.46
N LEU A 67 -19.17 -8.76 43.68
CA LEU A 67 -19.78 -7.48 44.04
C LEU A 67 -21.15 -7.71 44.68
N ASP A 68 -21.47 -6.95 45.74
CA ASP A 68 -22.84 -6.81 46.20
C ASP A 68 -23.57 -5.85 45.26
N PRO A 69 -24.71 -6.23 44.64
CA PRO A 69 -25.48 -5.33 43.80
C PRO A 69 -25.86 -4.00 44.47
N HIS A 70 -26.04 -3.96 45.79
CA HIS A 70 -26.42 -2.74 46.51
C HIS A 70 -25.25 -1.77 46.68
N ASP A 71 -24.02 -2.29 46.74
CA ASP A 71 -22.79 -1.51 46.95
C ASP A 71 -21.92 -1.42 45.67
N ALA A 72 -22.38 -1.97 44.55
CA ALA A 72 -21.65 -2.02 43.29
C ALA A 72 -21.12 -0.63 42.84
N ALA A 73 -21.89 0.44 43.09
CA ALA A 73 -21.47 1.80 42.78
C ALA A 73 -20.24 2.28 43.57
N GLN A 74 -20.06 1.79 44.79
CA GLN A 74 -18.93 2.14 45.66
C GLN A 74 -17.74 1.20 45.43
N ASP A 75 -18.01 -0.08 45.21
CA ASP A 75 -16.99 -1.13 45.23
C ASP A 75 -16.38 -1.45 43.86
N PHE A 76 -17.15 -1.31 42.77
CA PHE A 76 -16.71 -1.75 41.45
C PHE A 76 -15.44 -1.04 40.97
N VAL A 77 -15.42 0.29 41.02
CA VAL A 77 -14.29 1.08 40.49
C VAL A 77 -13.01 0.85 41.32
N PRO A 78 -13.02 0.91 42.66
CA PRO A 78 -11.83 0.57 43.45
C PRO A 78 -11.30 -0.83 43.19
N GLN A 79 -12.18 -1.84 43.11
CA GLN A 79 -11.77 -3.22 42.84
C GLN A 79 -11.19 -3.39 41.44
N LEU A 80 -11.81 -2.77 40.42
CA LEU A 80 -11.30 -2.75 39.05
C LEU A 80 -9.91 -2.12 38.97
N MET A 81 -9.72 -0.97 39.61
CA MET A 81 -8.42 -0.27 39.59
C MET A 81 -7.33 -1.09 40.29
N ALA A 82 -7.62 -1.70 41.44
CA ALA A 82 -6.67 -2.56 42.14
C ALA A 82 -6.30 -3.81 41.32
N ALA A 83 -7.29 -4.46 40.70
CA ALA A 83 -7.05 -5.62 39.84
C ALA A 83 -6.24 -5.23 38.59
N LEU A 84 -6.56 -4.09 37.98
CA LEU A 84 -5.84 -3.58 36.81
C LEU A 84 -4.39 -3.21 37.14
N GLU A 85 -4.15 -2.50 38.24
CA GLU A 85 -2.81 -2.12 38.70
C GLU A 85 -1.94 -3.36 38.94
N LEU A 86 -2.46 -4.36 39.66
CA LEU A 86 -1.75 -5.62 39.88
C LEU A 86 -1.46 -6.35 38.56
N SER A 87 -2.45 -6.47 37.69
CA SER A 87 -2.29 -7.18 36.40
C SER A 87 -1.26 -6.48 35.50
N LEU A 88 -1.29 -5.15 35.43
CA LEU A 88 -0.33 -4.38 34.66
C LEU A 88 1.07 -4.45 35.25
N ALA A 89 1.21 -4.42 36.58
CA ALA A 89 2.49 -4.60 37.24
C ALA A 89 3.11 -5.96 36.87
N ASP A 90 2.31 -7.04 36.87
CA ASP A 90 2.76 -8.37 36.45
C ASP A 90 3.19 -8.38 34.98
N TYR A 91 2.39 -7.81 34.07
CA TYR A 91 2.72 -7.73 32.64
C TYR A 91 4.01 -6.94 32.38
N LEU A 92 4.19 -5.80 33.06
CA LEU A 92 5.36 -4.94 32.93
C LEU A 92 6.61 -5.56 33.57
N ALA A 93 6.45 -6.35 34.62
CA ALA A 93 7.53 -7.15 35.22
C ALA A 93 7.91 -8.38 34.36
N GLY A 94 7.16 -8.66 33.29
CA GLY A 94 7.35 -9.84 32.45
C GLY A 94 6.83 -11.14 33.08
N TYR A 95 6.10 -11.06 34.19
CA TYR A 95 5.46 -12.22 34.79
C TYR A 95 4.24 -12.61 33.93
N ARG A 96 4.32 -13.78 33.28
CA ARG A 96 3.23 -14.30 32.45
C ARG A 96 2.46 -15.36 33.23
N PRO A 97 1.17 -15.16 33.51
CA PRO A 97 0.31 -16.25 33.96
C PRO A 97 0.32 -17.36 32.91
N ALA A 98 0.45 -18.62 33.35
CA ALA A 98 0.60 -19.77 32.46
C ALA A 98 -0.55 -19.96 31.45
N GLU A 99 -1.69 -19.32 31.68
CA GLU A 99 -2.90 -19.45 30.86
C GLU A 99 -3.08 -18.35 29.81
N VAL A 100 -2.33 -17.25 29.86
CA VAL A 100 -2.57 -16.11 28.95
C VAL A 100 -1.46 -16.03 27.89
N THR A 101 -1.84 -16.24 26.62
CA THR A 101 -0.96 -16.12 25.44
C THR A 101 -0.65 -14.66 25.07
N ALA A 102 -0.93 -13.70 25.95
CA ALA A 102 -0.75 -12.28 25.67
C ALA A 102 0.73 -11.96 25.38
N THR A 103 0.95 -11.30 24.26
CA THR A 103 2.28 -10.79 23.89
C THR A 103 2.42 -9.37 24.44
N THR A 104 3.20 -9.20 25.51
CA THR A 104 3.68 -7.87 25.89
C THR A 104 4.83 -7.50 24.99
N ALA A 105 4.69 -6.40 24.25
CA ALA A 105 5.77 -5.84 23.44
C ALA A 105 6.10 -4.43 23.94
N HIS A 106 7.26 -4.30 24.57
CA HIS A 106 7.89 -3.01 24.85
C HIS A 106 8.60 -2.54 23.59
N GLN A 107 8.22 -1.38 23.08
CA GLN A 107 8.77 -0.86 21.83
C GLN A 107 9.01 0.63 21.92
N SER A 108 10.02 1.11 21.20
CA SER A 108 10.19 2.55 21.00
C SER A 108 9.05 3.09 20.11
N PRO A 109 8.69 4.38 20.27
CA PRO A 109 7.71 5.05 19.41
C PRO A 109 8.02 4.90 17.91
N THR A 110 9.30 5.02 17.56
CA THR A 110 9.84 4.83 16.21
C THR A 110 9.52 3.45 15.64
N LYS A 111 9.69 2.39 16.45
CA LYS A 111 9.40 1.01 16.03
C LYS A 111 7.89 0.80 15.85
N SER A 112 7.07 1.37 16.74
CA SER A 112 5.61 1.34 16.61
C SER A 112 5.13 2.04 15.32
N ASP A 113 5.74 3.19 14.98
CA ASP A 113 5.46 3.91 13.74
C ASP A 113 5.83 3.11 12.49
N TRP A 114 6.99 2.44 12.52
CA TRP A 114 7.38 1.52 11.46
C TRP A 114 6.40 0.35 11.31
N GLU A 115 5.99 -0.30 12.40
CA GLU A 115 5.01 -1.39 12.38
C GLU A 115 3.67 -0.91 11.80
N SER A 116 3.27 0.33 12.11
CA SER A 116 2.07 0.95 11.53
C SER A 116 2.20 1.16 10.02
N LEU A 117 3.34 1.66 9.53
CA LEU A 117 3.60 1.79 8.10
C LEU A 117 3.55 0.42 7.41
N ARG A 118 4.24 -0.58 7.96
CA ARG A 118 4.25 -1.94 7.43
C ARG A 118 2.84 -2.50 7.34
N TYR A 119 2.06 -2.40 8.42
CA TYR A 119 0.67 -2.86 8.46
C TYR A 119 -0.18 -2.15 7.38
N PHE A 120 -0.02 -0.84 7.22
CA PHE A 120 -0.73 -0.08 6.19
C PHE A 120 -0.36 -0.54 4.78
N LEU A 121 0.93 -0.76 4.50
CA LEU A 121 1.37 -1.25 3.20
C LEU A 121 0.83 -2.66 2.91
N GLU A 122 0.77 -3.52 3.91
CA GLU A 122 0.29 -4.89 3.80
C GLU A 122 -1.23 -4.95 3.62
N TYR A 123 -2.00 -4.30 4.50
CA TYR A 123 -3.46 -4.45 4.57
C TYR A 123 -4.26 -3.28 3.94
N GLY A 124 -3.68 -2.08 3.86
CA GLY A 124 -4.30 -0.91 3.22
C GLY A 124 -5.26 -0.16 4.13
N ARG A 125 -5.19 -0.48 5.41
CA ARG A 125 -5.88 0.18 6.50
C ARG A 125 -4.87 0.36 7.62
N LEU A 126 -5.06 1.37 8.45
CA LEU A 126 -4.23 1.56 9.63
C LEU A 126 -4.56 0.50 10.67
N PRO A 127 -3.58 0.06 11.47
CA PRO A 127 -3.89 -0.81 12.59
C PRO A 127 -4.68 -0.02 13.64
N TRP A 128 -5.52 -0.73 14.40
CA TRP A 128 -6.41 -0.11 15.39
C TRP A 128 -5.64 0.64 16.50
N TRP A 129 -4.41 0.22 16.81
CA TRP A 129 -3.55 0.86 17.81
C TRP A 129 -2.88 2.14 17.33
N SER A 130 -2.96 2.45 16.03
CA SER A 130 -2.40 3.70 15.50
C SER A 130 -3.30 4.86 15.94
N ALA A 131 -2.71 5.83 16.65
CA ALA A 131 -3.42 7.03 17.05
C ALA A 131 -4.10 7.73 15.86
N THR A 132 -5.28 8.30 16.10
CA THR A 132 -6.03 9.06 15.09
C THR A 132 -5.34 10.41 14.87
N THR A 133 -4.32 10.43 14.03
CA THR A 133 -3.60 11.63 13.60
C THR A 133 -3.94 11.99 12.15
N SER A 134 -3.68 13.25 11.78
CA SER A 134 -3.77 13.67 10.38
C SER A 134 -2.81 12.84 9.52
N TRP A 135 -3.13 12.73 8.23
CA TRP A 135 -2.31 11.98 7.28
C TRP A 135 -0.89 12.55 7.20
N GLU A 136 -0.74 13.87 7.22
CA GLU A 136 0.55 14.58 7.14
C GLU A 136 1.43 14.30 8.36
N SER A 137 0.84 14.34 9.57
CA SER A 137 1.56 14.00 10.81
C SER A 137 2.05 12.55 10.77
N ARG A 138 1.21 11.64 10.26
CA ARG A 138 1.57 10.23 10.10
C ARG A 138 2.71 10.02 9.10
N LEU A 139 2.65 10.68 7.94
CA LEU A 139 3.72 10.63 6.95
C LEU A 139 5.05 11.10 7.54
N ALA A 140 5.06 12.19 8.29
CA ALA A 140 6.26 12.69 8.96
C ALA A 140 6.83 11.68 9.96
N ARG A 141 5.98 11.07 10.79
CA ARG A 141 6.40 10.02 11.74
C ARG A 141 6.97 8.78 11.05
N TRP A 142 6.32 8.31 9.99
CA TRP A 142 6.83 7.20 9.18
C TRP A 142 8.16 7.53 8.52
N GLN A 143 8.33 8.76 8.06
CA GLN A 143 9.60 9.24 7.51
C GLN A 143 10.72 9.19 8.56
N THR A 144 10.47 9.71 9.76
CA THR A 144 11.41 9.65 10.88
C THR A 144 11.72 8.20 11.27
N ALA A 145 10.72 7.33 11.29
CA ALA A 145 10.91 5.92 11.61
C ALA A 145 11.84 5.20 10.62
N LEU A 146 11.69 5.48 9.33
CA LEU A 146 12.55 4.92 8.27
C LEU A 146 13.99 5.43 8.34
N GLU A 147 14.22 6.65 8.84
CA GLU A 147 15.57 7.22 9.02
C GLU A 147 16.28 6.69 10.26
N ALA A 148 15.52 6.49 11.34
CA ALA A 148 16.08 6.18 12.64
C ALA A 148 16.47 4.70 12.81
N ASP A 149 15.82 3.77 12.08
CA ASP A 149 16.01 2.33 12.30
C ASP A 149 16.23 1.55 11.00
N SER A 150 17.48 1.18 10.73
CA SER A 150 17.87 0.37 9.57
C SER A 150 17.34 -1.07 9.63
N SER A 151 16.91 -1.58 10.80
CA SER A 151 16.35 -2.92 10.94
C SER A 151 15.05 -3.11 10.15
N CYS A 152 14.38 -2.00 9.80
CA CYS A 152 13.17 -1.96 8.99
C CYS A 152 13.39 -2.33 7.51
N GLN A 153 14.64 -2.24 7.02
CA GLN A 153 14.91 -2.35 5.57
C GLN A 153 14.62 -3.74 5.01
N GLU A 154 15.09 -4.81 5.65
CA GLU A 154 14.87 -6.18 5.16
C GLU A 154 13.40 -6.61 5.22
N PRO A 155 12.66 -6.38 6.33
CA PRO A 155 11.23 -6.62 6.35
C PRO A 155 10.47 -5.83 5.26
N LEU A 156 10.90 -4.59 4.96
CA LEU A 156 10.30 -3.80 3.88
C LEU A 156 10.60 -4.41 2.50
N ARG A 157 11.85 -4.78 2.21
CA ARG A 157 12.21 -5.43 0.94
C ARG A 157 11.42 -6.71 0.73
N SER A 158 11.32 -7.54 1.78
CA SER A 158 10.55 -8.78 1.77
C SER A 158 9.05 -8.53 1.51
N LEU A 159 8.45 -7.51 2.16
CA LEU A 159 7.07 -7.12 1.90
C LEU A 159 6.87 -6.67 0.44
N LEU A 160 7.76 -5.85 -0.11
CA LEU A 160 7.66 -5.39 -1.49
C LEU A 160 7.88 -6.52 -2.52
N ALA A 161 8.65 -7.55 -2.18
CA ALA A 161 8.86 -8.73 -3.04
C ALA A 161 7.63 -9.63 -3.11
N THR A 162 6.91 -9.74 -2.01
CA THR A 162 5.80 -10.69 -1.86
C THR A 162 4.42 -10.05 -2.09
N ASN A 163 4.30 -8.73 -1.96
CA ASN A 163 3.02 -8.03 -2.00
C ASN A 163 2.99 -6.90 -3.04
N ALA A 164 2.46 -7.21 -4.23
CA ALA A 164 2.28 -6.23 -5.30
C ALA A 164 1.34 -5.07 -4.91
N ASN A 165 0.37 -5.29 -4.00
CA ASN A 165 -0.51 -4.23 -3.53
C ASN A 165 0.24 -3.21 -2.66
N ALA A 166 1.26 -3.64 -1.91
CA ALA A 166 2.12 -2.73 -1.15
C ALA A 166 2.85 -1.74 -2.08
N ILE A 167 3.42 -2.23 -3.19
CA ILE A 167 4.03 -1.39 -4.23
C ILE A 167 2.99 -0.42 -4.82
N GLN A 168 1.79 -0.89 -5.14
CA GLN A 168 0.74 -0.02 -5.68
C GLN A 168 0.33 1.09 -4.70
N ARG A 169 0.25 0.81 -3.40
CA ARG A 169 -0.05 1.81 -2.37
C ARG A 169 1.08 2.81 -2.23
N LEU A 170 2.34 2.35 -2.14
CA LEU A 170 3.52 3.22 -2.12
C LEU A 170 3.51 4.24 -3.27
N THR A 171 3.25 3.76 -4.48
CA THR A 171 3.29 4.62 -5.68
C THR A 171 2.10 5.57 -5.81
N SER A 172 0.93 5.23 -5.27
CA SER A 172 -0.30 6.00 -5.48
C SER A 172 -0.74 6.87 -4.30
N GLN A 173 -0.32 6.54 -3.08
CA GLN A 173 -0.84 7.19 -1.87
C GLN A 173 0.22 8.00 -1.13
N PHE A 174 1.50 7.79 -1.42
CA PHE A 174 2.59 8.49 -0.76
C PHE A 174 3.17 9.61 -1.63
N PRO A 175 3.60 10.71 -1.02
CA PRO A 175 4.26 11.78 -1.75
C PRO A 175 5.59 11.32 -2.31
N GLU A 176 6.01 11.94 -3.42
CA GLU A 176 7.24 11.59 -4.12
C GLU A 176 8.46 11.70 -3.19
N SER A 177 8.50 12.70 -2.30
CA SER A 177 9.60 12.88 -1.33
C SER A 177 9.86 11.64 -0.48
N LEU A 178 8.79 10.99 0.02
CA LEU A 178 8.93 9.76 0.80
C LEU A 178 9.35 8.59 -0.07
N GLN A 179 8.83 8.50 -1.31
CA GLN A 179 9.27 7.48 -2.27
C GLN A 179 10.76 7.61 -2.56
N HIS A 180 11.25 8.85 -2.77
CA HIS A 180 12.66 9.14 -2.98
C HIS A 180 13.54 8.66 -1.83
N GLN A 181 13.08 8.91 -0.60
CA GLN A 181 13.78 8.50 0.61
C GLN A 181 13.79 6.99 0.80
N LEU A 182 12.67 6.31 0.50
CA LEU A 182 12.59 4.85 0.56
C LEU A 182 13.60 4.20 -0.38
N VAL A 183 13.73 4.68 -1.62
CA VAL A 183 14.75 4.16 -2.56
C VAL A 183 16.15 4.39 -2.01
N LEU A 184 16.43 5.56 -1.45
CA LEU A 184 17.75 5.86 -0.88
C LEU A 184 18.10 4.94 0.30
N GLN A 185 17.15 4.70 1.20
CA GLN A 185 17.36 3.83 2.36
C GLN A 185 17.50 2.36 1.95
N LEU A 186 16.70 1.90 0.98
CA LEU A 186 16.67 0.51 0.56
C LEU A 186 17.71 0.17 -0.52
N GLN A 187 18.26 1.13 -1.25
CA GLN A 187 19.27 0.92 -2.29
C GLN A 187 20.20 2.15 -2.40
N PRO A 188 21.08 2.38 -1.42
CA PRO A 188 21.94 3.58 -1.41
C PRO A 188 22.94 3.63 -2.58
N THR A 189 23.26 2.48 -3.17
CA THR A 189 24.14 2.36 -4.36
C THR A 189 23.45 2.82 -5.64
N TRP A 190 22.12 2.95 -5.65
CA TRP A 190 21.40 3.50 -6.78
C TRP A 190 21.54 5.02 -6.72
N THR A 191 22.60 5.55 -7.32
CA THR A 191 22.81 7.01 -7.39
C THR A 191 22.15 7.66 -8.61
N VAL A 192 21.83 6.84 -9.62
CA VAL A 192 21.41 7.27 -10.97
C VAL A 192 19.89 7.33 -11.19
N TRP A 193 19.08 6.77 -10.29
CA TRP A 193 17.62 6.66 -10.51
C TRP A 193 16.92 8.02 -10.52
N ARG A 194 17.38 8.99 -9.72
CA ARG A 194 16.83 10.36 -9.75
C ARG A 194 17.01 11.00 -11.12
N ALA A 195 18.19 10.85 -11.71
CA ALA A 195 18.48 11.35 -13.05
C ALA A 195 17.58 10.66 -14.10
N LEU A 196 17.36 9.34 -14.00
CA LEU A 196 16.45 8.63 -14.90
C LEU A 196 14.99 9.08 -14.76
N LEU A 197 14.49 9.28 -13.53
CA LEU A 197 13.15 9.82 -13.29
C LEU A 197 13.01 11.22 -13.89
N GLN A 198 13.97 12.10 -13.62
CA GLN A 198 13.98 13.46 -14.17
C GLN A 198 14.00 13.45 -15.70
N GLN A 199 14.85 12.63 -16.31
CA GLN A 199 14.90 12.46 -17.77
C GLN A 199 13.57 11.94 -18.33
N SER A 200 12.91 11.02 -17.61
CA SER A 200 11.60 10.50 -18.01
C SER A 200 10.52 11.58 -17.96
N HIS A 201 10.54 12.46 -16.94
CA HIS A 201 9.63 13.60 -16.84
C HIS A 201 9.87 14.61 -17.95
N GLN A 202 11.14 14.97 -18.21
CA GLN A 202 11.51 15.86 -19.32
C GLN A 202 11.04 15.31 -20.67
N LEU A 203 11.19 14.00 -20.89
CA LEU A 203 10.71 13.36 -22.11
C LEU A 203 9.18 13.43 -22.22
N VAL A 204 8.45 13.18 -21.14
CA VAL A 204 6.98 13.31 -21.09
C VAL A 204 6.54 14.75 -21.36
N GLU A 205 7.24 15.74 -20.82
CA GLU A 205 6.97 17.17 -21.00
C GLU A 205 7.23 17.62 -22.44
N VAL A 206 8.35 17.21 -23.05
CA VAL A 206 8.67 17.54 -24.45
C VAL A 206 7.69 16.88 -25.41
N LEU A 207 7.24 15.67 -25.09
CA LEU A 207 6.12 15.03 -25.79
C LEU A 207 4.80 15.79 -25.54
N ALA A 208 4.72 16.72 -24.61
CA ALA A 208 3.50 17.47 -24.30
C ALA A 208 2.30 16.54 -24.13
N LEU A 209 2.48 15.42 -23.43
CA LEU A 209 1.42 14.44 -23.17
C LEU A 209 0.36 15.06 -22.27
N SER A 210 -0.89 14.61 -22.39
CA SER A 210 -1.96 15.04 -21.49
C SER A 210 -1.63 14.76 -20.02
N ASP A 211 -2.15 15.57 -19.08
CA ASP A 211 -1.89 15.42 -17.65
C ASP A 211 -2.19 14.00 -17.13
N ARG A 212 -3.25 13.38 -17.68
CA ARG A 212 -3.61 11.99 -17.34
C ARG A 212 -2.55 10.99 -17.81
N ALA A 213 -2.03 11.14 -19.02
CA ALA A 213 -0.98 10.28 -19.55
C ALA A 213 0.33 10.48 -18.78
N SER A 214 0.67 11.74 -18.49
CA SER A 214 1.83 12.12 -17.67
C SER A 214 1.76 11.49 -16.27
N ALA A 215 0.64 11.63 -15.55
CA ALA A 215 0.45 11.03 -14.23
C ALA A 215 0.55 9.50 -14.26
N THR A 216 0.01 8.87 -15.31
CA THR A 216 0.09 7.41 -15.49
C THR A 216 1.53 6.95 -15.70
N LEU A 217 2.30 7.66 -16.53
CA LEU A 217 3.71 7.35 -16.80
C LEU A 217 4.60 7.61 -15.59
N ASN A 218 4.33 8.66 -14.82
CA ASN A 218 5.03 8.91 -13.56
C ASN A 218 4.78 7.78 -12.55
N ARG A 219 3.52 7.38 -12.37
CA ARG A 219 3.17 6.24 -11.53
C ARG A 219 3.87 4.96 -12.00
N GLN A 220 3.90 4.71 -13.31
CA GLN A 220 4.57 3.55 -13.87
C GLN A 220 6.08 3.58 -13.63
N ALA A 221 6.72 4.74 -13.75
CA ALA A 221 8.15 4.92 -13.48
C ALA A 221 8.50 4.44 -12.06
N TRP A 222 7.71 4.86 -11.06
CA TRP A 222 7.85 4.43 -9.68
C TRP A 222 7.52 2.95 -9.46
N LEU A 223 6.48 2.42 -10.11
CA LEU A 223 6.15 1.00 -10.03
C LEU A 223 7.32 0.13 -10.49
N VAL A 224 7.99 0.53 -11.59
CA VAL A 224 9.17 -0.18 -12.09
C VAL A 224 10.33 -0.08 -11.09
N ILE A 225 10.60 1.09 -10.49
CA ILE A 225 11.65 1.25 -9.47
C ILE A 225 11.41 0.31 -8.30
N PHE A 226 10.23 0.33 -7.69
CA PHE A 226 9.94 -0.50 -6.51
C PHE A 226 9.88 -2.00 -6.83
N THR A 227 9.46 -2.37 -8.04
CA THR A 227 9.51 -3.77 -8.51
C THR A 227 10.95 -4.25 -8.70
N LEU A 228 11.85 -3.41 -9.22
CA LEU A 228 13.26 -3.75 -9.31
C LEU A 228 13.88 -3.84 -7.92
N LEU A 229 13.52 -2.92 -7.03
CA LEU A 229 14.06 -2.81 -5.69
C LEU A 229 13.75 -4.05 -4.85
N SER A 230 12.59 -4.68 -5.05
CA SER A 230 12.20 -5.90 -4.36
C SER A 230 12.96 -7.15 -4.80
N THR A 231 13.67 -7.10 -5.92
CA THR A 231 14.47 -8.23 -6.46
C THR A 231 15.97 -7.96 -6.44
N ALA A 232 16.39 -6.74 -6.16
CA ALA A 232 17.78 -6.31 -6.22
C ALA A 232 18.53 -6.65 -4.93
N SER A 233 19.78 -7.10 -5.08
CA SER A 233 20.73 -7.17 -3.97
C SER A 233 21.02 -5.76 -3.43
N PRO A 234 21.23 -5.57 -2.11
CA PRO A 234 21.53 -4.26 -1.52
C PRO A 234 22.75 -3.54 -2.11
N TYR A 235 23.64 -4.29 -2.77
CA TYR A 235 24.90 -3.78 -3.34
C TYR A 235 24.87 -3.63 -4.86
N SER A 236 23.76 -3.98 -5.54
CA SER A 236 23.71 -3.87 -7.00
C SER A 236 23.40 -2.43 -7.42
N SER A 237 24.02 -1.98 -8.50
CA SER A 237 23.60 -0.75 -9.17
C SER A 237 22.24 -0.93 -9.84
N LEU A 238 21.47 0.15 -10.01
CA LEU A 238 20.21 0.11 -10.75
C LEU A 238 20.43 -0.45 -12.17
N PRO A 239 19.72 -1.51 -12.58
CA PRO A 239 19.80 -2.04 -13.93
C PRO A 239 19.06 -1.12 -14.92
N LYS A 240 19.71 -0.01 -15.33
CA LYS A 240 19.12 1.06 -16.15
C LYS A 240 18.38 0.54 -17.39
N VAL A 241 19.00 -0.38 -18.14
CA VAL A 241 18.41 -0.99 -19.34
C VAL A 241 17.12 -1.73 -19.01
N LEU A 242 17.08 -2.49 -17.92
CA LEU A 242 15.89 -3.23 -17.50
C LEU A 242 14.77 -2.28 -17.04
N TRP A 243 15.12 -1.20 -16.35
CA TRP A 243 14.15 -0.16 -15.97
C TRP A 243 13.51 0.46 -17.23
N LEU A 244 14.35 0.89 -18.18
CA LEU A 244 13.89 1.48 -19.44
C LEU A 244 13.06 0.50 -20.27
N ALA A 245 13.49 -0.76 -20.37
CA ALA A 245 12.76 -1.78 -21.11
C ALA A 245 11.36 -2.06 -20.54
N LYS A 246 11.14 -1.82 -19.24
CA LYS A 246 9.83 -1.92 -18.58
C LYS A 246 8.99 -0.65 -18.69
N TRP A 247 9.60 0.54 -18.70
CA TRP A 247 8.89 1.82 -18.74
C TRP A 247 8.55 2.30 -20.17
N LEU A 248 9.48 2.17 -21.12
CA LEU A 248 9.33 2.61 -22.51
C LEU A 248 8.10 2.03 -23.24
N PRO A 249 7.69 0.76 -23.05
CA PRO A 249 6.47 0.25 -23.68
C PRO A 249 5.21 1.05 -23.29
N GLU A 250 5.10 1.47 -22.02
CA GLU A 250 3.98 2.28 -21.55
C GLU A 250 4.06 3.71 -22.11
N LEU A 251 5.26 4.28 -22.25
CA LEU A 251 5.46 5.56 -22.96
C LEU A 251 4.96 5.47 -24.41
N VAL A 252 5.40 4.46 -25.14
CA VAL A 252 4.98 4.23 -26.55
C VAL A 252 3.47 4.11 -26.66
N LYS A 253 2.85 3.34 -25.76
CA LYS A 253 1.40 3.17 -25.69
C LYS A 253 0.68 4.49 -25.42
N ALA A 254 1.18 5.30 -24.48
CA ALA A 254 0.64 6.62 -24.15
C ALA A 254 0.75 7.60 -25.33
N VAL A 255 1.93 7.69 -25.96
CA VAL A 255 2.17 8.50 -27.17
C VAL A 255 1.22 8.12 -28.30
N ARG A 256 1.05 6.82 -28.57
CA ARG A 256 0.11 6.33 -29.60
C ARG A 256 -1.35 6.65 -29.25
N ALA A 257 -1.73 6.60 -27.98
CA ALA A 257 -3.08 6.94 -27.55
C ALA A 257 -3.36 8.44 -27.72
N GLU A 258 -2.39 9.28 -27.37
CA GLU A 258 -2.47 10.73 -27.49
C GLU A 258 -2.46 11.19 -28.95
N LEU A 259 -1.66 10.56 -29.81
CA LEU A 259 -1.73 10.79 -31.26
C LEU A 259 -3.13 10.46 -31.79
N ARG A 260 -3.68 9.29 -31.42
CA ARG A 260 -5.04 8.91 -31.86
C ARG A 260 -6.13 9.85 -31.38
N SER A 261 -6.01 10.45 -30.19
CA SER A 261 -6.98 11.44 -29.71
C SER A 261 -6.84 12.78 -30.46
N ARG A 262 -5.61 13.24 -30.71
CA ARG A 262 -5.32 14.54 -31.36
C ARG A 262 -5.57 14.57 -32.86
N GLY A 263 -5.31 13.47 -33.57
CA GLY A 263 -5.57 13.36 -35.01
C GLY A 263 -7.05 13.60 -35.36
N ARG A 264 -7.97 13.49 -34.38
CA ARG A 264 -9.38 13.81 -34.55
C ARG A 264 -9.74 15.28 -34.32
N GLN A 265 -8.86 16.09 -33.72
CA GLN A 265 -9.24 17.40 -33.17
C GLN A 265 -8.28 18.56 -33.47
N ALA A 266 -6.95 18.38 -33.52
CA ALA A 266 -6.04 19.53 -33.40
C ALA A 266 -4.71 19.50 -34.18
N GLY A 267 -4.43 18.49 -35.01
CA GLY A 267 -3.14 18.37 -35.72
C GLY A 267 -1.95 18.05 -34.79
N ILE A 268 -0.79 17.71 -35.35
CA ILE A 268 0.42 17.41 -34.57
C ILE A 268 1.00 18.71 -33.97
N PRO A 269 1.44 18.72 -32.70
CA PRO A 269 2.14 19.87 -32.13
C PRO A 269 3.32 20.28 -33.01
N ARG A 270 3.41 21.56 -33.41
CA ARG A 270 4.43 22.02 -34.37
C ARG A 270 5.86 21.72 -33.91
N HIS A 271 6.12 21.72 -32.60
CA HIS A 271 7.45 21.38 -32.06
C HIS A 271 7.80 19.90 -32.26
N TRP A 272 6.84 19.00 -32.45
CA TRP A 272 7.14 17.60 -32.81
C TRP A 272 7.72 17.50 -34.23
N LEU A 273 7.26 18.35 -35.15
CA LEU A 273 7.72 18.36 -36.53
C LEU A 273 9.19 18.78 -36.61
N THR A 274 9.63 19.73 -35.78
CA THR A 274 11.04 20.14 -35.73
C THR A 274 11.98 19.03 -35.24
N PHE A 275 11.49 18.06 -34.46
CA PHE A 275 12.29 16.90 -34.03
C PHE A 275 12.37 15.80 -35.08
N LEU A 276 11.29 15.64 -35.86
CA LEU A 276 11.14 14.56 -36.83
C LEU A 276 11.88 14.83 -38.14
N ALA A 277 12.18 16.11 -38.39
CA ALA A 277 12.78 16.57 -39.62
C ALA A 277 13.68 17.80 -39.38
N PRO A 278 14.77 17.67 -38.60
CA PRO A 278 15.64 18.81 -38.26
C PRO A 278 16.30 19.45 -39.49
N ASP A 279 16.52 18.68 -40.56
CA ASP A 279 17.14 19.14 -41.81
C ASP A 279 16.14 19.74 -42.82
N LEU A 280 14.85 19.76 -42.50
CA LEU A 280 13.78 20.12 -43.44
C LEU A 280 13.04 21.37 -42.92
N THR A 281 13.70 22.52 -43.06
CA THR A 281 13.15 23.85 -42.70
C THR A 281 11.97 24.28 -43.56
N GLU A 282 11.71 23.61 -44.69
CA GLU A 282 10.56 23.85 -45.57
C GLU A 282 9.79 22.56 -45.87
N PHE A 283 9.09 22.04 -44.88
CA PHE A 283 8.04 21.08 -45.20
C PHE A 283 6.91 21.78 -45.94
N SER A 284 6.58 21.29 -47.14
CA SER A 284 5.31 21.65 -47.75
C SER A 284 4.17 21.15 -46.85
N ARG A 285 3.03 21.87 -46.78
CA ARG A 285 1.84 21.39 -46.03
C ARG A 285 1.45 19.95 -46.40
N ILE A 286 1.74 19.53 -47.63
CA ILE A 286 1.46 18.19 -48.16
C ILE A 286 2.32 17.12 -47.49
N GLU A 287 3.59 17.38 -47.25
CA GLU A 287 4.47 16.42 -46.59
C GLU A 287 4.16 16.34 -45.09
N ILE A 288 3.71 17.44 -44.45
CA ILE A 288 3.23 17.42 -43.06
C ILE A 288 2.00 16.53 -43.00
N ILE A 289 1.04 16.72 -43.92
CA ILE A 289 -0.16 15.89 -43.99
C ILE A 289 0.17 14.42 -44.28
N ARG A 290 1.13 14.13 -45.17
CA ARG A 290 1.55 12.76 -45.47
C ARG A 290 2.20 12.10 -44.26
N PHE A 291 3.05 12.84 -43.54
CA PHE A 291 3.72 12.39 -42.34
C PHE A 291 2.76 12.24 -41.15
N GLU A 292 1.81 13.16 -41.00
CA GLU A 292 0.68 13.02 -40.08
C GLU A 292 -0.12 11.76 -40.42
N SER A 293 -0.43 11.54 -41.70
CA SER A 293 -1.16 10.37 -42.15
C SER A 293 -0.42 9.06 -41.87
N THR A 294 0.92 9.00 -41.96
CA THR A 294 1.70 7.79 -41.63
C THR A 294 1.80 7.56 -40.12
N LEU A 295 1.91 8.63 -39.33
CA LEU A 295 1.91 8.56 -37.87
C LEU A 295 0.53 8.19 -37.28
N PHE A 296 -0.57 8.58 -37.93
CA PHE A 296 -1.93 8.32 -37.46
C PHE A 296 -2.55 7.04 -38.02
N ASP A 297 -1.98 6.47 -39.08
CA ASP A 297 -2.40 5.14 -39.55
C ASP A 297 -2.05 4.08 -38.50
N LYS A 298 -2.91 3.06 -38.36
CA LYS A 298 -2.75 1.95 -37.40
C LYS A 298 -1.42 1.19 -37.57
N SER A 299 -0.74 1.42 -38.68
CA SER A 299 0.49 0.78 -39.12
C SER A 299 1.77 1.56 -38.82
N THR A 300 1.74 2.64 -37.99
CA THR A 300 2.95 3.45 -37.71
C THR A 300 4.16 2.55 -37.55
N SER A 301 5.05 2.63 -38.54
CA SER A 301 6.14 1.66 -38.65
C SER A 301 6.99 1.75 -37.38
N PRO A 302 7.36 0.62 -36.73
CA PRO A 302 8.28 0.63 -35.60
C PRO A 302 9.55 1.44 -35.88
N THR A 303 9.97 1.54 -37.15
CA THR A 303 11.10 2.34 -37.62
C THR A 303 10.88 3.84 -37.48
N GLU A 304 9.69 4.36 -37.80
CA GLU A 304 9.39 5.79 -37.68
C GLU A 304 9.30 6.22 -36.21
N LEU A 305 8.65 5.40 -35.38
CA LEU A 305 8.58 5.62 -33.94
C LEU A 305 9.96 5.56 -33.30
N ARG A 306 10.83 4.63 -33.74
CA ARG A 306 12.23 4.57 -33.33
C ARG A 306 12.95 5.87 -33.66
N ARG A 307 12.81 6.35 -34.90
CA ARG A 307 13.45 7.60 -35.35
C ARG A 307 12.99 8.79 -34.51
N LEU A 308 11.69 8.90 -34.25
CA LEU A 308 11.10 9.93 -33.40
C LEU A 308 11.71 9.91 -32.00
N LEU A 309 11.62 8.77 -31.31
CA LEU A 309 12.07 8.66 -29.92
C LEU A 309 13.59 8.85 -29.81
N SER A 310 14.37 8.29 -30.73
CA SER A 310 15.83 8.49 -30.77
C SER A 310 16.19 9.96 -30.98
N GLY A 311 15.49 10.66 -31.88
CA GLY A 311 15.70 12.09 -32.13
C GLY A 311 15.39 12.94 -30.91
N LEU A 312 14.25 12.69 -30.26
CA LEU A 312 13.88 13.37 -29.01
C LEU A 312 14.91 13.14 -27.91
N ILE A 313 15.28 11.90 -27.68
CA ILE A 313 16.24 11.54 -26.62
C ILE A 313 17.60 12.18 -26.85
N ALA A 314 18.09 12.21 -28.10
CA ALA A 314 19.37 12.85 -28.42
C ALA A 314 19.37 14.36 -28.10
N GLN A 315 18.20 15.00 -28.06
CA GLN A 315 18.06 16.43 -27.76
C GLN A 315 17.73 16.72 -26.30
N THR A 316 16.97 15.85 -25.64
CA THR A 316 16.49 16.08 -24.27
C THR A 316 17.37 15.45 -23.22
N ILE A 317 18.03 14.34 -23.54
CA ILE A 317 18.80 13.54 -22.60
C ILE A 317 20.29 13.69 -22.92
N THR A 318 21.05 14.28 -21.99
CA THR A 318 22.49 14.51 -22.17
C THR A 318 23.36 13.41 -21.58
N VAL A 319 22.81 12.58 -20.68
CA VAL A 319 23.55 11.53 -19.96
C VAL A 319 22.95 10.16 -20.29
N ASP A 320 23.82 9.17 -20.51
CA ASP A 320 23.43 7.78 -20.81
C ASP A 320 22.60 7.60 -22.11
N ILE A 321 22.79 8.46 -23.12
CA ILE A 321 22.08 8.36 -24.42
C ILE A 321 22.16 6.95 -25.02
N SER A 322 23.33 6.31 -24.96
CA SER A 322 23.52 4.95 -25.47
C SER A 322 22.64 3.92 -24.78
N VAL A 323 22.39 4.06 -23.48
CA VAL A 323 21.52 3.18 -22.68
C VAL A 323 20.06 3.34 -23.12
N TRP A 324 19.62 4.58 -23.34
CA TRP A 324 18.30 4.88 -23.87
C TRP A 324 18.08 4.35 -25.28
N GLN A 325 19.07 4.54 -26.18
CA GLN A 325 19.00 4.03 -27.55
C GLN A 325 18.96 2.50 -27.60
N ALA A 326 19.75 1.82 -26.75
CA ALA A 326 19.73 0.37 -26.63
C ALA A 326 18.35 -0.14 -26.15
N ALA A 327 17.77 0.51 -25.14
CA ALA A 327 16.46 0.13 -24.62
C ALA A 327 15.32 0.36 -25.64
N ILE A 328 15.36 1.46 -26.39
CA ILE A 328 14.41 1.69 -27.50
C ILE A 328 14.52 0.59 -28.55
N ALA A 329 15.74 0.25 -28.96
CA ALA A 329 15.95 -0.80 -29.94
C ALA A 329 15.37 -2.13 -29.46
N GLN A 330 15.61 -2.50 -28.20
CA GLN A 330 15.06 -3.72 -27.60
C GLN A 330 13.52 -3.73 -27.61
N VAL A 331 12.88 -2.67 -27.12
CA VAL A 331 11.42 -2.58 -27.00
C VAL A 331 10.75 -2.65 -28.37
N LEU A 332 11.26 -1.93 -29.37
CA LEU A 332 10.65 -1.88 -30.69
C LEU A 332 10.87 -3.17 -31.47
N SER A 333 12.02 -3.82 -31.31
CA SER A 333 12.26 -5.16 -31.87
C SER A 333 11.31 -6.22 -31.29
N SER A 334 11.04 -6.20 -29.98
CA SER A 334 10.11 -7.15 -29.35
C SER A 334 8.67 -7.00 -29.84
N THR A 335 8.24 -5.77 -30.18
CA THR A 335 6.87 -5.54 -30.70
C THR A 335 6.66 -6.04 -32.13
N SER A 336 7.73 -6.24 -32.91
CA SER A 336 7.65 -6.68 -34.30
C SER A 336 7.50 -8.19 -34.46
N SER A 337 7.76 -8.98 -33.40
CA SER A 337 7.79 -10.45 -33.47
C SER A 337 6.45 -11.11 -33.13
N ALA A 338 5.34 -10.37 -33.09
CA ALA A 338 4.03 -11.00 -32.98
C ALA A 338 3.79 -11.85 -34.25
N PRO A 339 3.60 -13.18 -34.13
CA PRO A 339 3.38 -14.02 -35.29
C PRO A 339 2.17 -13.49 -36.07
N PRO A 340 2.23 -13.43 -37.42
CA PRO A 340 1.08 -13.06 -38.20
C PRO A 340 -0.07 -14.01 -37.84
N LEU A 341 -1.18 -13.45 -37.38
CA LEU A 341 -2.42 -14.18 -37.21
C LEU A 341 -2.82 -14.71 -38.59
N ASP A 342 -2.57 -16.00 -38.85
CA ASP A 342 -3.06 -16.68 -40.04
C ASP A 342 -4.58 -16.58 -40.06
N PRO A 343 -5.21 -15.88 -41.02
CA PRO A 343 -6.65 -15.72 -41.06
C PRO A 343 -7.39 -16.95 -41.61
N THR A 344 -6.74 -18.11 -41.73
CA THR A 344 -7.22 -19.24 -42.56
C THR A 344 -7.49 -20.54 -41.77
N THR A 345 -7.81 -20.47 -40.48
CA THR A 345 -8.31 -21.65 -39.75
C THR A 345 -9.52 -21.29 -38.89
N ALA A 346 -10.65 -21.03 -39.56
CA ALA A 346 -11.97 -21.05 -38.95
C ALA A 346 -12.83 -22.05 -39.74
N THR A 347 -12.77 -23.33 -39.34
CA THR A 347 -13.77 -24.33 -39.70
C THR A 347 -14.91 -24.24 -38.69
N PRO A 348 -16.18 -24.16 -39.11
CA PRO A 348 -17.32 -24.10 -38.21
C PRO A 348 -17.87 -25.51 -37.96
N GLU A 349 -17.62 -26.10 -36.79
CA GLU A 349 -18.41 -27.27 -36.35
C GLU A 349 -18.34 -27.48 -34.83
N ASP A 350 -19.50 -27.81 -34.27
CA ASP A 350 -19.82 -28.20 -32.89
C ASP A 350 -19.88 -27.14 -31.77
N ALA A 351 -21.07 -26.54 -31.69
CA ALA A 351 -21.60 -25.92 -30.49
C ALA A 351 -22.08 -26.99 -29.49
N ALA A 352 -21.35 -27.13 -28.38
CA ALA A 352 -21.85 -27.68 -27.12
C ALA A 352 -21.71 -26.61 -26.02
N PRO A 353 -22.71 -26.43 -25.13
CA PRO A 353 -22.71 -25.32 -24.18
C PRO A 353 -21.83 -25.66 -22.97
N LEU A 354 -20.67 -25.00 -22.88
CA LEU A 354 -19.90 -24.92 -21.64
C LEU A 354 -20.43 -23.76 -20.81
N THR A 355 -21.12 -24.11 -19.71
CA THR A 355 -21.49 -23.20 -18.63
C THR A 355 -20.24 -22.68 -17.93
N SER A 356 -19.81 -21.48 -18.33
CA SER A 356 -18.80 -20.70 -17.60
C SER A 356 -19.42 -20.14 -16.33
N ALA A 357 -19.15 -20.78 -15.19
CA ALA A 357 -19.35 -20.19 -13.89
C ALA A 357 -18.38 -19.02 -13.72
N ALA A 358 -18.90 -17.81 -13.88
CA ALA A 358 -18.19 -16.59 -13.55
C ALA A 358 -17.88 -16.58 -12.04
N ASN A 359 -16.59 -16.70 -11.69
CA ASN A 359 -16.07 -16.35 -10.37
C ASN A 359 -16.28 -14.85 -10.16
N THR A 360 -17.48 -14.50 -9.71
CA THR A 360 -17.79 -13.17 -9.22
C THR A 360 -17.30 -13.10 -7.78
N PRO A 361 -16.43 -12.16 -7.40
CA PRO A 361 -15.99 -12.02 -6.02
C PRO A 361 -17.22 -11.83 -5.11
N PRO A 362 -17.23 -12.43 -3.90
CA PRO A 362 -18.37 -12.39 -3.02
C PRO A 362 -18.73 -10.94 -2.70
N THR A 363 -20.00 -10.61 -2.83
CA THR A 363 -20.51 -9.29 -2.46
C THR A 363 -20.33 -9.07 -0.95
N ARG A 364 -20.20 -7.80 -0.53
CA ARG A 364 -20.09 -7.43 0.90
C ARG A 364 -21.19 -8.05 1.78
N LYS A 365 -22.38 -8.26 1.22
CA LYS A 365 -23.51 -8.91 1.89
C LYS A 365 -23.28 -10.41 2.12
N GLN A 366 -22.62 -11.09 1.18
CA GLN A 366 -22.25 -12.51 1.32
C GLN A 366 -21.12 -12.71 2.34
N LEU A 367 -20.14 -11.80 2.37
CA LEU A 367 -19.07 -11.84 3.39
C LEU A 367 -19.61 -11.61 4.81
N LEU A 368 -20.58 -10.70 4.97
CA LEU A 368 -21.26 -10.48 6.26
C LEU A 368 -22.09 -11.68 6.69
N ALA A 369 -22.82 -12.31 5.76
CA ALA A 369 -23.60 -13.51 6.05
C ALA A 369 -22.70 -14.71 6.40
N GLN A 370 -21.55 -14.86 5.73
CA GLN A 370 -20.59 -15.92 6.03
C GLN A 370 -19.95 -15.73 7.42
N TYR A 371 -19.58 -14.50 7.77
CA TYR A 371 -19.06 -14.18 9.11
C TYR A 371 -20.10 -14.43 10.22
N GLN A 372 -21.37 -14.12 9.97
CA GLN A 372 -22.46 -14.42 10.92
C GLN A 372 -22.68 -15.93 11.08
N ALA A 373 -22.63 -16.71 9.99
CA ALA A 373 -22.75 -18.16 10.04
C ALA A 373 -21.58 -18.83 10.78
N GLU A 374 -20.36 -18.30 10.64
CA GLU A 374 -19.18 -18.78 11.38
C GLU A 374 -19.28 -18.47 12.88
N GLN A 375 -19.87 -17.33 13.27
CA GLN A 375 -20.15 -17.00 14.67
C GLN A 375 -21.24 -17.91 15.27
N GLU A 376 -22.28 -18.23 14.51
CA GLU A 376 -23.35 -19.14 14.97
C GLU A 376 -22.88 -20.59 15.09
N GLN A 377 -21.98 -21.06 14.22
CA GLN A 377 -21.40 -22.41 14.33
C GLN A 377 -20.44 -22.54 15.51
N SER A 378 -19.73 -21.46 15.87
CA SER A 378 -18.85 -21.47 17.04
C SER A 378 -19.60 -21.46 18.38
N ALA A 379 -20.90 -21.15 18.38
CA ALA A 379 -21.75 -21.11 19.58
C ALA A 379 -22.42 -22.45 19.91
N ILE A 380 -22.34 -23.47 19.05
CA ILE A 380 -23.04 -24.76 19.20
C ILE A 380 -22.04 -25.92 19.27
N ALA A 381 -20.99 -25.78 20.08
CA ALA A 381 -20.16 -26.91 20.50
C ALA A 381 -20.56 -27.33 21.93
N PRO A 382 -21.31 -28.43 22.12
CA PRO A 382 -21.61 -28.93 23.46
C PRO A 382 -20.32 -29.50 24.08
N ALA A 383 -20.03 -29.08 25.31
CA ALA A 383 -18.93 -29.61 26.12
C ALA A 383 -19.13 -31.12 26.32
N THR A 384 -18.21 -31.92 25.78
CA THR A 384 -18.10 -33.35 26.07
C THR A 384 -17.64 -33.54 27.52
N PRO A 385 -18.34 -34.35 28.33
CA PRO A 385 -17.90 -34.61 29.70
C PRO A 385 -16.63 -35.48 29.70
N THR A 386 -15.62 -35.02 30.41
CA THR A 386 -14.36 -35.73 30.67
C THR A 386 -14.62 -36.99 31.50
N PRO A 387 -14.07 -38.16 31.13
CA PRO A 387 -14.19 -39.35 31.96
C PRO A 387 -13.25 -39.24 33.17
N THR A 388 -13.83 -39.33 34.36
CA THR A 388 -13.09 -39.53 35.62
C THR A 388 -12.37 -40.88 35.60
N SER A 389 -11.09 -40.87 35.94
CA SER A 389 -10.29 -42.03 36.36
C SER A 389 -9.70 -41.78 37.73
#